data_AF-A0A7Y5D4J5-F1
#
_entry.id   AF-A0A7Y5D4J5-F1
#
_cell.length_a   1.000
_cell.length_b   1.000
_cell.length_c   1.000
_cell.angle_alpha   90.00
_cell.angle_beta   90.00
_cell.angle_gamma   90.00
#
_symmetry.space_group_name_H-M   'P 1'
#
loop_
_entity.id
_entity.type
_entity.pdbx_description
1 polymer ?
#
loop_
_entity_poly.entity_id
_entity_poly.type
_entity_poly.pdbx_seq_one_letter_code
_entity_poly.pdbx_strand_id
1 'polypeptide(L)'
;MEIKVVIDTNVLVAGLIGGKGPNREVLRLCLKGELQPFVGNALYLEYQDLLNREKMQALCQQTSVSLMEFLDGFAQVCTAVDARYLWRPNLKDEADNHLVELAIAARAAFIITNNVSDFAHAELKHLGYEVITPEQLLRLLRS
;
A
#
# COMPACT_ATOMS: atom_id res chain seq x y z
N MET A 1 3.08 -9.60 17.88
CA MET A 1 2.53 -8.24 17.63
C MET A 1 2.25 -8.16 16.15
N GLU A 2 1.06 -7.71 15.79
CA GLU A 2 0.65 -7.60 14.39
C GLU A 2 1.21 -6.29 13.81
N ILE A 3 1.98 -6.39 12.71
CA ILE A 3 2.62 -5.22 12.09
C ILE A 3 1.61 -4.58 11.13
N LYS A 4 1.12 -3.41 11.54
CA LYS A 4 0.13 -2.62 10.79
C LYS A 4 0.79 -1.86 9.66
N VAL A 5 0.30 -2.02 8.44
CA VAL A 5 0.90 -1.42 7.25
C VAL A 5 -0.13 -0.77 6.33
N VAL A 6 0.27 0.28 5.63
CA VAL A 6 -0.43 0.82 4.45
C VAL A 6 0.40 0.44 3.23
N ILE A 7 -0.23 -0.16 2.22
CA ILE A 7 0.45 -0.57 0.99
C ILE A 7 0.17 0.51 -0.07
N ASP A 8 1.21 1.10 -0.64
CA ASP A 8 1.05 2.01 -1.78
C ASP A 8 0.59 1.23 -3.03
N THR A 9 -0.22 1.87 -3.86
CA THR A 9 -0.63 1.41 -5.18
C THR A 9 0.55 0.92 -6.03
N ASN A 10 1.70 1.61 -6.00
CA ASN A 10 2.87 1.19 -6.77
C ASN A 10 3.46 -0.17 -6.31
N VAL A 11 3.34 -0.50 -5.03
CA VAL A 11 3.81 -1.77 -4.46
C VAL A 11 2.86 -2.89 -4.85
N LEU A 12 1.56 -2.65 -4.76
CA LEU A 12 0.53 -3.61 -5.16
C LEU A 12 0.71 -3.99 -6.64
N VAL A 13 0.86 -3.00 -7.52
CA VAL A 13 1.04 -3.20 -8.96
C VAL A 13 2.36 -3.93 -9.26
N ALA A 14 3.47 -3.49 -8.66
CA ALA A 14 4.76 -4.14 -8.86
C ALA A 14 4.76 -5.60 -8.38
N GLY A 15 4.00 -5.92 -7.33
CA GLY A 15 3.83 -7.28 -6.82
C GLY A 15 2.96 -8.19 -7.71
N LEU A 16 2.04 -7.58 -8.46
CA LEU A 16 1.21 -8.28 -9.46
C LEU A 16 1.96 -8.52 -10.77
N ILE A 17 2.70 -7.53 -11.26
CA ILE A 17 3.53 -7.64 -12.47
C ILE A 17 4.70 -8.61 -12.22
N GLY A 18 5.38 -8.45 -11.09
CA GLY A 18 6.53 -9.27 -10.72
C GLY A 18 6.11 -10.60 -10.09
N GLY A 19 6.36 -11.73 -10.76
CA GLY A 19 6.12 -13.07 -10.20
C GLY A 19 7.01 -13.44 -9.00
N LYS A 20 7.97 -12.60 -8.63
CA LYS A 20 8.89 -12.74 -7.49
C LYS A 20 9.42 -11.38 -7.04
N GLY A 21 10.02 -11.33 -5.85
CA GLY A 21 10.73 -10.16 -5.35
C GLY A 21 10.01 -9.46 -4.19
N PRO A 22 10.58 -8.35 -3.69
CA PRO A 22 10.13 -7.73 -2.45
C PRO A 22 8.66 -7.30 -2.45
N ASN A 23 8.18 -6.67 -3.52
CA ASN A 23 6.77 -6.25 -3.63
C ASN A 23 5.80 -7.43 -3.47
N ARG A 24 6.03 -8.52 -4.22
CA ARG A 24 5.19 -9.72 -4.15
C ARG A 24 5.23 -10.39 -2.77
N GLU A 25 6.40 -10.39 -2.16
CA GLU A 25 6.57 -10.95 -0.82
C GLU A 25 5.79 -10.16 0.23
N VAL A 26 5.76 -8.82 0.16
CA VAL A 26 4.91 -8.00 1.04
C VAL A 26 3.44 -8.39 0.90
N LEU A 27 2.91 -8.50 -0.33
CA LEU A 27 1.53 -8.93 -0.55
C LEU A 27 1.27 -10.34 0.00
N ARG A 28 2.24 -11.25 -0.16
CA ARG A 28 2.16 -12.61 0.39
C ARG A 28 2.10 -12.61 1.92
N LEU A 29 2.88 -11.76 2.58
CA LEU A 29 2.87 -11.65 4.04
C LEU A 29 1.53 -11.10 4.55
N CYS A 30 0.94 -10.13 3.85
CA CYS A 30 -0.42 -9.67 4.13
C CYS A 30 -1.45 -10.81 4.02
N LEU A 31 -1.44 -11.55 2.91
CA LEU A 31 -2.36 -12.67 2.68
C LEU A 31 -2.19 -13.83 3.67
N LYS A 32 -1.03 -13.94 4.33
CA LYS A 32 -0.77 -14.92 5.39
C LYS A 32 -1.10 -14.41 6.79
N GLY A 33 -1.51 -13.16 6.95
CA GLY A 33 -1.73 -12.53 8.25
C GLY A 33 -0.44 -12.25 9.03
N GLU A 34 0.72 -12.25 8.37
CA GLU A 34 2.00 -11.86 8.97
C GLU A 34 2.16 -10.32 9.03
N LEU A 35 1.46 -9.62 8.12
CA LEU A 35 1.25 -8.18 8.12
C LEU A 35 -0.25 -7.89 8.12
N GLN A 36 -0.68 -6.84 8.82
CA GLN A 36 -2.08 -6.37 8.77
C GLN A 36 -2.17 -5.15 7.87
N PRO A 37 -2.65 -5.29 6.62
CA PRO A 37 -2.87 -4.15 5.75
C PRO A 37 -4.09 -3.35 6.19
N PHE A 38 -3.98 -2.02 6.09
CA PHE A 38 -5.07 -1.07 6.28
C PHE A 38 -5.36 -0.37 4.96
N VAL A 39 -6.65 -0.17 4.67
CA VAL A 39 -7.09 0.45 3.42
C VAL A 39 -8.19 1.48 3.71
N GLY A 40 -8.06 2.65 3.08
CA GLY A 40 -9.09 3.68 3.05
C GLY A 40 -9.86 3.67 1.74
N ASN A 41 -10.99 4.37 1.69
CA ASN A 41 -11.84 4.39 0.49
C ASN A 41 -11.10 4.91 -0.76
N ALA A 42 -10.34 6.01 -0.64
CA ALA A 42 -9.58 6.55 -1.78
C ALA A 42 -8.55 5.54 -2.32
N LEU A 43 -7.72 4.99 -1.44
CA LEU A 43 -6.71 4.00 -1.82
C LEU A 43 -7.33 2.75 -2.48
N TYR A 44 -8.46 2.27 -1.94
CA TYR A 44 -9.16 1.13 -2.53
C TYR A 44 -9.70 1.44 -3.93
N LEU A 45 -10.31 2.62 -4.11
CA LEU A 45 -10.80 3.06 -5.42
C LEU A 45 -9.64 3.26 -6.41
N GLU A 46 -8.48 3.74 -5.96
CA GLU A 46 -7.28 3.82 -6.79
C GLU A 46 -6.81 2.44 -7.27
N TYR A 47 -6.80 1.43 -6.38
CA TYR A 47 -6.48 0.06 -6.79
C TYR A 47 -7.47 -0.43 -7.85
N GLN A 48 -8.78 -0.25 -7.61
CA GLN A 48 -9.81 -0.68 -8.55
C GLN A 48 -9.68 0.00 -9.91
N ASP A 49 -9.52 1.33 -9.94
CA ASP A 49 -9.38 2.07 -11.20
C ASP A 49 -8.12 1.62 -11.96
N LEU A 50 -6.99 1.51 -11.26
CA LEU A 50 -5.72 1.15 -11.88
C LEU A 50 -5.75 -0.26 -12.47
N LEU A 51 -6.23 -1.25 -11.72
CA LEU A 51 -6.29 -2.64 -12.17
C LEU A 51 -7.30 -2.86 -13.31
N ASN A 52 -8.31 -2.00 -13.44
CA ASN A 52 -9.25 -2.05 -14.56
C ASN A 52 -8.70 -1.47 -15.88
N ARG A 53 -7.55 -0.77 -15.87
CA ARG A 53 -6.95 -0.22 -17.09
C ARG A 53 -6.37 -1.33 -17.97
N GLU A 54 -6.69 -1.32 -19.27
CA GLU A 54 -6.19 -2.32 -20.24
C GLU A 54 -4.66 -2.45 -20.25
N LYS A 55 -3.95 -1.33 -20.10
CA LYS A 55 -2.48 -1.33 -19.99
C LYS A 55 -1.99 -2.13 -18.78
N MET A 56 -2.69 -2.07 -17.65
CA MET A 56 -2.31 -2.83 -16.45
C MET A 56 -2.60 -4.32 -16.61
N GLN A 57 -3.74 -4.66 -17.20
CA GLN A 57 -4.09 -6.04 -17.56
C GLN A 57 -3.01 -6.67 -18.46
N ALA A 58 -2.58 -5.94 -19.49
CA ALA A 58 -1.51 -6.36 -20.38
C ALA A 58 -0.15 -6.55 -19.66
N LEU A 59 0.22 -5.63 -18.76
CA LEU A 59 1.45 -5.73 -17.98
C LEU A 59 1.46 -6.91 -17.01
N CYS A 60 0.31 -7.18 -16.36
CA CYS A 60 0.17 -8.32 -15.45
C CYS A 60 -0.02 -9.65 -16.20
N GLN A 61 -0.31 -9.61 -17.51
CA GLN A 61 -0.72 -10.76 -18.31
C GLN A 61 -1.95 -11.47 -17.70
N GLN A 62 -2.92 -10.67 -17.23
CA GLN A 62 -4.14 -11.14 -16.56
C GLN A 62 -5.36 -10.42 -17.10
N THR A 63 -6.54 -11.01 -16.91
CA THR A 63 -7.82 -10.38 -17.24
C THR A 63 -8.27 -9.43 -16.12
N SER A 64 -9.14 -8.46 -16.45
CA SER A 64 -9.80 -7.63 -15.42
C SER A 64 -10.50 -8.48 -14.35
N VAL A 65 -11.19 -9.55 -14.76
CA VAL A 65 -11.87 -10.47 -13.84
C VAL A 65 -10.90 -11.06 -12.82
N SER A 66 -9.77 -11.61 -13.28
CA SER A 66 -8.77 -12.21 -12.37
C SER A 66 -8.12 -11.17 -11.44
N LEU A 67 -7.89 -9.95 -11.93
CA LEU A 67 -7.35 -8.86 -11.11
C LEU A 67 -8.37 -8.37 -10.06
N MET A 68 -9.67 -8.34 -10.40
CA MET A 68 -10.73 -8.01 -9.44
C MET A 68 -10.90 -9.13 -8.40
N GLU A 69 -10.84 -10.40 -8.79
CA GLU A 69 -10.85 -11.52 -7.84
C GLU A 69 -9.66 -11.45 -6.86
N PHE A 70 -8.47 -11.11 -7.37
CA PHE A 70 -7.32 -10.86 -6.52
C PHE A 70 -7.59 -9.70 -5.55
N LEU A 71 -8.12 -8.58 -6.06
CA LEU A 71 -8.36 -7.40 -5.25
C LEU A 71 -9.42 -7.65 -4.16
N ASP A 72 -10.48 -8.41 -4.48
CA ASP A 72 -11.48 -8.84 -3.51
C ASP A 72 -10.85 -9.73 -2.42
N GLY A 73 -10.00 -10.68 -2.81
CA GLY A 73 -9.26 -11.53 -1.86
C GLY A 73 -8.28 -10.73 -0.99
N PHE A 74 -7.60 -9.74 -1.56
CA PHE A 74 -6.74 -8.84 -0.82
C PHE A 74 -7.54 -7.94 0.13
N ALA A 75 -8.71 -7.44 -0.29
CA ALA A 75 -9.59 -6.64 0.54
C ALA A 75 -10.10 -7.41 1.77
N GLN A 76 -10.30 -8.73 1.66
CA GLN A 76 -10.71 -9.57 2.79
C GLN A 76 -9.68 -9.62 3.92
N VAL A 77 -8.39 -9.43 3.63
CA VAL A 77 -7.33 -9.36 4.66
C VAL A 77 -7.03 -7.93 5.13
N CYS A 78 -7.62 -6.93 4.48
CA CYS A 78 -7.47 -5.53 4.85
C CYS A 78 -8.42 -5.12 5.97
N THR A 79 -7.93 -4.28 6.87
CA THR A 79 -8.77 -3.54 7.81
C THR A 79 -9.17 -2.20 7.18
N ALA A 80 -10.47 -1.99 6.98
CA ALA A 80 -10.99 -0.74 6.45
C ALA A 80 -10.91 0.39 7.49
N VAL A 81 -10.45 1.58 7.07
CA VAL A 81 -10.40 2.77 7.91
C VAL A 81 -11.07 3.94 7.21
N ASP A 82 -12.03 4.55 7.92
CA ASP A 82 -12.62 5.83 7.52
C ASP A 82 -11.68 6.98 7.94
N ALA A 83 -10.68 7.25 7.10
CA ALA A 83 -9.83 8.41 7.26
C ALA A 83 -10.60 9.65 6.81
N ARG A 84 -10.98 10.51 7.77
CA ARG A 84 -11.68 11.77 7.48
C ARG A 84 -10.65 12.86 7.19
N TYR A 85 -10.68 13.35 5.95
CA TYR A 85 -9.83 14.41 5.41
C TYR A 85 -9.94 15.71 6.23
N LEU A 86 -9.06 15.88 7.21
CA LEU A 86 -8.93 17.14 7.96
C LEU A 86 -7.52 17.73 7.86
N TRP A 87 -6.54 16.98 7.33
CA TRP A 87 -5.14 17.37 7.37
C TRP A 87 -4.42 17.09 6.05
N ARG A 88 -4.07 18.14 5.30
CA ARG A 88 -3.30 18.08 4.06
C ARG A 88 -1.84 18.47 4.31
N PRO A 89 -0.90 17.52 4.43
CA PRO A 89 0.51 17.82 4.72
C PRO A 89 1.29 18.41 3.53
N ASN A 90 0.61 18.81 2.45
CA ASN A 90 1.22 19.38 1.24
C ASN A 90 2.38 18.53 0.70
N LEU A 91 2.15 17.22 0.52
CA LEU A 91 3.10 16.36 -0.18
C LEU A 91 3.42 16.88 -1.58
N LYS A 92 4.61 16.51 -2.08
CA LYS A 92 5.06 16.85 -3.44
C LYS A 92 4.10 16.30 -4.49
N ASP A 93 3.60 15.08 -4.28
CA ASP A 93 2.42 14.59 -4.99
C ASP A 93 1.22 14.73 -4.06
N GLU A 94 0.29 15.63 -4.41
CA GLU A 94 -0.91 15.85 -3.60
C GLU A 94 -1.81 14.60 -3.56
N ALA A 95 -1.71 13.72 -4.56
CA ALA A 95 -2.44 12.46 -4.58
C ALA A 95 -2.02 11.57 -3.41
N ASP A 96 -0.77 11.60 -2.97
CA ASP A 96 -0.26 10.73 -1.90
C ASP A 96 -0.69 11.17 -0.48
N ASN A 97 -1.30 12.35 -0.33
CA ASN A 97 -1.71 12.86 1.00
C ASN A 97 -2.66 11.89 1.72
N HIS A 98 -3.52 11.20 0.98
CA HIS A 98 -4.47 10.26 1.54
C HIS A 98 -3.79 9.03 2.18
N LEU A 99 -2.60 8.64 1.71
CA LEU A 99 -1.81 7.54 2.27
C LEU A 99 -1.29 7.89 3.68
N VAL A 100 -0.84 9.14 3.86
CA VAL A 100 -0.38 9.65 5.15
C VAL A 100 -1.53 9.74 6.15
N GLU A 101 -2.66 10.30 5.73
CA GLU A 101 -3.86 10.39 6.57
C GLU A 101 -4.33 9.00 7.01
N LEU A 102 -4.35 8.05 6.09
CA LEU A 102 -4.69 6.65 6.36
C LEU A 102 -3.72 6.02 7.36
N ALA A 103 -2.41 6.22 7.20
CA ALA A 103 -1.40 5.67 8.09
C ALA A 103 -1.59 6.18 9.53
N ILE A 104 -1.89 7.47 9.70
CA ILE A 104 -2.15 8.07 11.01
C ILE A 104 -3.44 7.52 11.60
N ALA A 105 -4.53 7.51 10.84
CA ALA A 105 -5.83 7.02 11.29
C ALA A 105 -5.78 5.53 11.69
N ALA A 106 -5.03 4.73 10.95
CA ALA A 106 -4.80 3.31 11.22
C ALA A 106 -3.81 3.05 12.37
N ARG A 107 -3.04 4.06 12.77
CA ARG A 107 -1.81 3.91 13.59
C ARG A 107 -0.90 2.84 12.98
N ALA A 108 -0.70 2.93 11.66
CA ALA A 108 0.17 2.04 10.92
C ALA A 108 1.62 2.26 11.38
N ALA A 109 2.38 1.17 11.50
CA ALA A 109 3.81 1.25 11.75
C ALA A 109 4.54 1.72 10.48
N PHE A 110 4.07 1.28 9.30
CA PHE A 110 4.74 1.53 8.04
C PHE A 110 3.79 1.94 6.91
N ILE A 111 4.21 2.91 6.10
CA ILE A 111 3.76 3.06 4.71
C ILE A 111 4.79 2.36 3.83
N ILE A 112 4.35 1.38 3.06
CA ILE A 112 5.21 0.60 2.17
C ILE A 112 5.07 1.16 0.75
N THR A 113 6.13 1.77 0.23
CA THR A 113 6.15 2.40 -1.11
C THR A 113 7.50 2.20 -1.80
N ASN A 114 7.51 2.12 -3.13
CA ASN A 114 8.75 2.20 -3.90
C ASN A 114 9.26 3.66 -4.06
N ASN A 115 8.43 4.67 -3.77
CA ASN A 115 8.71 6.09 -4.01
C ASN A 115 8.96 6.86 -2.70
N VAL A 116 9.85 6.37 -1.84
CA VAL A 116 10.10 6.96 -0.50
C VAL A 116 10.47 8.45 -0.55
N SER A 117 11.09 8.91 -1.65
CA SER A 117 11.45 10.33 -1.85
C SER A 117 10.26 11.27 -1.86
N ASP A 118 9.08 10.81 -2.28
CA ASP A 118 7.88 11.66 -2.35
C ASP A 118 7.34 11.97 -0.94
N PHE A 119 7.71 11.15 0.06
CA PHE A 119 7.36 11.31 1.47
C PHE A 119 8.47 11.95 2.32
N ALA A 120 9.57 12.42 1.72
CA ALA A 120 10.75 12.89 2.48
C ALA A 120 10.59 14.25 3.18
N HIS A 121 9.38 14.81 3.24
CA HIS A 121 9.09 16.12 3.83
C HIS A 121 9.35 16.10 5.34
N ALA A 122 9.99 17.16 5.86
CA ALA A 122 10.37 17.24 7.27
C ALA A 122 9.16 17.18 8.22
N GLU A 123 8.00 17.68 7.77
CA GLU A 123 6.75 17.67 8.54
C GLU A 123 6.16 16.26 8.74
N LEU A 124 6.60 15.29 7.92
CA LEU A 124 6.16 13.90 8.03
C LEU A 124 7.01 13.06 8.99
N LYS A 125 8.23 13.53 9.27
CA LYS A 125 9.07 12.92 10.29
C LYS A 125 8.38 13.19 11.62
N HIS A 126 8.16 12.16 12.45
CA HIS A 126 7.53 12.22 13.80
C HIS A 126 6.01 11.94 13.90
N LEU A 127 5.35 11.46 12.85
CA LEU A 127 3.90 11.15 12.89
C LEU A 127 3.56 9.73 13.37
N GLY A 128 4.55 9.00 13.89
CA GLY A 128 4.35 7.66 14.46
C GLY A 128 4.30 6.52 13.44
N TYR A 129 4.55 6.80 12.16
CA TYR A 129 4.77 5.81 11.11
C TYR A 129 6.12 6.06 10.43
N GLU A 130 6.68 5.03 9.80
CA GLU A 130 7.86 5.12 8.94
C GLU A 130 7.48 4.84 7.48
N VAL A 131 8.17 5.49 6.54
CA VAL A 131 7.99 5.22 5.10
C VAL A 131 9.19 4.41 4.63
N ILE A 132 8.94 3.19 4.19
CA ILE A 132 9.99 2.23 3.83
C ILE A 132 9.68 1.51 2.53
N THR A 133 10.73 1.02 1.86
CA THR A 133 10.59 0.16 0.70
C THR A 133 10.20 -1.26 1.11
N PRO A 134 9.59 -2.05 0.20
CA PRO A 134 9.37 -3.48 0.42
C PRO A 134 10.65 -4.22 0.83
N GLU A 135 11.80 -3.88 0.24
CA GLU A 135 13.07 -4.53 0.58
C GLU A 135 13.52 -4.20 2.02
N GLN A 136 13.36 -2.94 2.44
CA GLN A 136 13.67 -2.54 3.81
C GLN A 136 12.79 -3.29 4.82
N LEU A 137 11.48 -3.41 4.55
CA LEU A 137 10.58 -4.18 5.42
C LEU A 137 11.06 -5.63 5.59
N LEU A 138 11.39 -6.30 4.48
CA LEU A 138 11.84 -7.69 4.54
C LEU A 138 13.17 -7.86 5.28
N ARG A 139 14.05 -6.86 5.27
CA ARG A 139 15.27 -6.88 6.09
C ARG A 139 14.93 -6.73 7.58
N LEU A 140 14.01 -5.84 7.93
CA LEU A 140 13.55 -5.63 9.31
C LEU A 140 12.86 -6.88 9.90
N LEU A 141 12.13 -7.66 9.09
CA LEU A 141 11.47 -8.88 9.55
C LEU A 141 12.42 -10.06 9.77
N ARG A 142 13.67 -9.97 9.31
CA ARG A 142 14.68 -11.04 9.44
C ARG A 142 15.62 -10.85 10.63
N SER A 143 15.61 -9.67 11.26
CA SER A 143 16.40 -9.33 12.45
C SER A 143 15.64 -9.64 13.73
#